data_AF-A0A3A0CN96-F1
#
_entry.id   AF-A0A3A0CN96-F1
#
_cell.length_a   1.000
_cell.length_b   1.000
_cell.length_c   1.000
_cell.angle_alpha   90.00
_cell.angle_beta   90.00
_cell.angle_gamma   90.00
#
_symmetry.space_group_name_H-M   'P 1'
#
loop_
_entity.id
_entity.type
_entity.pdbx_description
1 polymer ?
#
loop_
_entity_poly.entity_id
_entity_poly.type
_entity_poly.pdbx_seq_one_letter_code
_entity_poly.pdbx_strand_id
1 'polypeptide(L)'
;MAVAVSFSGCEEHAPRGADVCAEAVTKNRWCDARNVGFVAGVPIQSRLLFDALDAHGHELNLRAFTCPGCVEAIRTGGFCDKCRIGWVDGMAYFSRLTYHLARGRVVIAADHRCPACRDASGPTHWCDVCKRGVVGNTIFENRADFLGARRGFELMLTADEASRRCETCALAILANDSCFFCKVAYLDGKPVATARRN
;
A
#
# COMPACT_ATOMS: atom_id res chain seq x y z
N MET A 1 61.31 21.20 -21.85
CA MET A 1 60.54 21.32 -20.60
C MET A 1 59.10 20.92 -20.91
N ALA A 2 58.73 19.69 -20.56
CA ALA A 2 57.37 19.17 -20.74
C ALA A 2 56.77 18.96 -19.35
N VAL A 3 55.64 19.61 -19.08
CA VAL A 3 54.90 19.48 -17.83
C VAL A 3 54.08 18.20 -17.91
N ALA A 4 54.48 17.19 -17.13
CA ALA A 4 53.68 15.99 -16.93
C ALA A 4 52.48 16.34 -16.03
N VAL A 5 51.28 16.28 -16.60
CA VAL A 5 50.04 16.40 -15.83
C VAL A 5 49.77 15.03 -15.21
N SER A 6 49.96 14.95 -13.89
CA SER A 6 49.64 13.77 -13.10
C SER A 6 48.13 13.70 -12.92
N PHE A 7 47.47 12.73 -13.56
CA PHE A 7 46.07 12.40 -13.30
C PHE A 7 45.99 11.58 -12.00
N SER A 8 46.01 12.28 -10.88
CA SER A 8 45.69 11.68 -9.58
C SER A 8 44.18 11.50 -9.46
N GLY A 9 43.75 10.28 -9.15
CA GLY A 9 42.48 10.04 -8.47
C GLY A 9 41.30 9.64 -9.35
N CYS A 10 41.30 8.41 -9.87
CA CYS A 10 40.06 7.65 -9.86
C CYS A 10 39.88 7.15 -8.42
N GLU A 11 39.37 8.01 -7.53
CA GLU A 11 38.80 7.53 -6.27
C GLU A 11 37.60 6.66 -6.64
N GLU A 12 37.79 5.34 -6.49
CA GLU A 12 36.72 4.36 -6.38
C GLU A 12 35.66 4.94 -5.44
N HIS A 13 34.56 5.40 -6.02
CA HIS A 13 33.38 5.75 -5.26
C HIS A 13 32.92 4.45 -4.61
N ALA A 14 33.21 4.32 -3.32
CA ALA A 14 32.62 3.29 -2.46
C ALA A 14 31.11 3.19 -2.76
N PRO A 15 30.55 1.98 -2.86
CA PRO A 15 29.14 1.82 -3.18
C PRO A 15 28.32 2.61 -2.17
N ARG A 16 27.54 3.59 -2.64
CA ARG A 16 26.57 4.33 -1.83
C ARG A 16 25.83 3.29 -0.99
N GLY A 17 25.99 3.36 0.33
CA GLY A 17 25.50 2.35 1.26
C GLY A 17 24.07 1.97 0.89
N ALA A 18 23.81 0.66 0.82
CA ALA A 18 22.49 0.12 0.49
C ALA A 18 21.42 0.89 1.28
N ASP A 19 20.40 1.40 0.59
CA ASP A 19 19.36 2.18 1.24
C ASP A 19 18.76 1.36 2.39
N VAL A 20 18.92 1.84 3.63
CA VAL A 20 18.60 1.10 4.86
C VAL A 20 17.13 0.67 4.94
N CYS A 21 16.26 1.28 4.12
CA CYS A 21 14.85 0.94 4.02
C CYS A 21 14.46 0.20 2.72
N ALA A 22 15.41 -0.23 1.88
CA ALA A 22 15.11 -0.88 0.60
C ALA A 22 14.23 -2.13 0.74
N GLU A 23 14.48 -2.95 1.76
CA GLU A 23 13.63 -4.10 2.07
C GLU A 23 12.22 -3.64 2.49
N ALA A 24 12.12 -2.59 3.31
CA ALA A 24 10.84 -2.07 3.75
C ALA A 24 9.98 -1.57 2.58
N VAL A 25 10.60 -0.86 1.63
CA VAL A 25 9.95 -0.40 0.39
C VAL A 25 9.45 -1.57 -0.46
N THR A 26 10.26 -2.62 -0.62
CA THR A 26 9.95 -3.75 -1.51
C THR A 26 9.01 -4.79 -0.90
N LYS A 27 8.94 -4.86 0.43
CA LYS A 27 8.10 -5.84 1.16
C LYS A 27 6.93 -5.21 1.91
N ASN A 28 6.67 -3.92 1.71
CA ASN A 28 5.67 -3.14 2.46
C ASN A 28 5.83 -3.28 3.99
N ARG A 29 7.04 -3.04 4.51
CA ARG A 29 7.37 -3.19 5.94
C ARG A 29 7.61 -1.86 6.61
N TRP A 30 7.72 -1.92 7.94
CA TRP A 30 8.29 -0.86 8.74
C TRP A 30 9.82 -0.86 8.62
N CYS A 31 10.40 0.34 8.48
CA CYS A 31 11.83 0.57 8.56
C CYS A 31 12.16 1.20 9.92
N ASP A 32 12.65 0.39 10.87
CA ASP A 32 12.96 0.86 12.22
C ASP A 32 14.04 1.94 12.23
N ALA A 33 15.04 1.82 11.35
CA ALA A 33 16.15 2.78 11.24
C ALA A 33 15.70 4.22 10.92
N ARG A 34 14.57 4.40 10.23
CA ARG A 34 14.01 5.71 9.89
C ARG A 34 12.63 5.97 10.52
N ASN A 35 12.15 5.06 11.35
CA ASN A 35 10.84 5.12 12.00
C ASN A 35 9.69 5.43 11.01
N VAL A 36 9.65 4.71 9.90
CA VAL A 36 8.69 4.93 8.81
C VAL A 36 8.21 3.61 8.21
N GLY A 37 6.91 3.51 7.94
CA GLY A 37 6.30 2.38 7.23
C GLY A 37 6.31 2.61 5.73
N PHE A 38 6.30 1.55 4.92
CA PHE A 38 6.09 1.67 3.49
C PHE A 38 4.92 0.79 3.05
N VAL A 39 3.99 1.35 2.29
CA VAL A 39 2.90 0.60 1.64
C VAL A 39 2.78 1.04 0.20
N ALA A 40 2.89 0.09 -0.74
CA ALA A 40 2.95 0.35 -2.18
C ALA A 40 4.04 1.39 -2.54
N GLY A 41 5.16 1.40 -1.82
CA GLY A 41 6.26 2.35 -2.01
C GLY A 41 6.01 3.76 -1.45
N VAL A 42 4.85 4.02 -0.83
CA VAL A 42 4.55 5.30 -0.16
C VAL A 42 5.01 5.24 1.30
N PRO A 43 5.76 6.23 1.79
CA PRO A 43 6.13 6.32 3.20
C PRO A 43 4.91 6.71 4.05
N ILE A 44 4.68 5.98 5.14
CA ILE A 44 3.63 6.20 6.14
C ILE A 44 4.31 6.51 7.46
N GLN A 45 4.13 7.73 7.97
CA GLN A 45 4.82 8.19 9.18
C GLN A 45 4.15 7.70 10.47
N SER A 46 2.84 7.49 10.43
CA SER A 46 2.08 6.99 11.58
C SER A 46 2.25 5.48 11.71
N ARG A 47 2.86 5.04 12.82
CA ARG A 47 2.96 3.60 13.14
C ARG A 47 1.59 2.98 13.32
N LEU A 48 0.68 3.69 13.99
CA LEU A 48 -0.68 3.24 14.21
C LEU A 48 -1.44 3.03 12.88
N LEU A 49 -1.30 3.96 11.94
CA LEU A 49 -1.89 3.82 10.60
C LEU A 49 -1.26 2.64 9.83
N PHE A 50 0.07 2.52 9.87
CA PHE A 50 0.78 1.43 9.20
C PHE A 50 0.32 0.06 9.72
N ASP A 51 0.24 -0.11 11.04
CA ASP A 51 -0.20 -1.36 11.65
C ASP A 51 -1.66 -1.67 11.29
N ALA A 52 -2.53 -0.66 11.24
CA ALA A 52 -3.93 -0.82 10.84
C ALA A 52 -4.15 -1.17 9.37
N LEU A 53 -3.18 -0.84 8.48
CA LEU A 53 -3.23 -1.25 7.08
C LEU A 53 -2.98 -2.75 6.92
N ASP A 54 -2.27 -3.39 7.86
CA ASP A 54 -1.87 -4.80 7.80
C ASP A 54 -1.20 -5.14 6.45
N ALA A 55 -0.02 -4.56 6.25
CA ALA A 55 0.70 -4.60 4.96
C ALA A 55 1.34 -5.95 4.62
N HIS A 56 1.46 -6.86 5.59
CA HIS A 56 2.22 -8.10 5.47
C HIS A 56 1.34 -9.35 5.55
N GLY A 57 0.10 -9.23 6.01
CA GLY A 57 -0.82 -10.35 6.17
C GLY A 57 -0.40 -11.29 7.29
N HIS A 58 -1.29 -12.23 7.61
CA HIS A 58 -1.19 -13.09 8.77
C HIS A 58 -1.50 -14.54 8.42
N GLU A 59 -0.72 -15.46 8.99
CA GLU A 59 -1.07 -16.88 9.03
C GLU A 59 -2.11 -17.10 10.13
N LEU A 60 -3.30 -17.59 9.76
CA LEU A 60 -4.39 -17.82 10.69
C LEU A 60 -4.83 -19.28 10.63
N ASN A 61 -5.38 -19.77 11.74
CA ASN A 61 -6.04 -21.07 11.76
C ASN A 61 -7.35 -21.00 10.97
N LEU A 62 -7.31 -21.47 9.72
CA LEU A 62 -8.45 -21.42 8.79
C LEU A 62 -9.69 -22.16 9.30
N ARG A 63 -9.53 -23.13 10.21
CA ARG A 63 -10.65 -23.88 10.80
C ARG A 63 -11.45 -23.08 11.84
N ALA A 64 -10.93 -21.95 12.30
CA ALA A 64 -11.63 -21.09 13.26
C ALA A 64 -12.73 -20.22 12.60
N PHE A 65 -12.78 -20.16 11.27
CA PHE A 65 -13.72 -19.31 10.55
C PHE A 65 -15.06 -20.01 10.29
N THR A 66 -16.13 -19.44 10.84
CA THR A 66 -17.51 -19.93 10.65
C THR A 66 -18.39 -18.99 9.81
N CYS A 67 -17.91 -17.78 9.52
CA CYS A 67 -18.62 -16.83 8.66
C CYS A 67 -18.66 -17.38 7.21
N PRO A 68 -19.85 -17.56 6.60
CA PRO A 68 -19.96 -18.13 5.24
C PRO A 68 -19.12 -17.37 4.20
N GLY A 69 -19.06 -16.03 4.30
CA GLY A 69 -18.25 -15.20 3.42
C GLY A 69 -16.74 -15.42 3.60
N CYS A 70 -16.26 -15.66 4.83
CA CYS A 70 -14.86 -15.99 5.07
C CYS A 70 -14.53 -17.39 4.55
N VAL A 71 -15.41 -18.37 4.77
CA VAL A 71 -15.21 -19.75 4.29
C VAL A 71 -15.10 -19.76 2.76
N GLU A 72 -15.97 -19.04 2.06
CA GLU A 72 -15.88 -18.91 0.60
C GLU A 72 -14.62 -18.16 0.16
N ALA A 73 -14.29 -17.04 0.81
CA ALA A 73 -13.10 -16.26 0.48
C ALA A 73 -11.80 -17.06 0.71
N ILE A 74 -11.72 -17.89 1.74
CA ILE A 74 -10.60 -18.82 1.96
C ILE A 74 -10.48 -19.81 0.78
N ARG A 75 -11.62 -20.36 0.34
CA ARG A 75 -11.66 -21.34 -0.76
C ARG A 75 -11.21 -20.75 -2.10
N THR A 76 -11.54 -19.49 -2.36
CA THR A 76 -11.31 -18.86 -3.67
C THR A 76 -10.16 -17.85 -3.70
N GLY A 77 -9.47 -17.61 -2.58
CA GLY A 77 -8.57 -16.47 -2.46
C GLY A 77 -9.28 -15.11 -2.62
N GLY A 78 -10.53 -15.06 -2.14
CA GLY A 78 -11.43 -13.91 -2.26
C GLY A 78 -11.32 -12.93 -1.10
N PHE A 79 -12.31 -12.04 -1.03
CA PHE A 79 -12.47 -11.07 0.06
C PHE A 79 -13.87 -11.21 0.67
N CYS A 80 -13.95 -11.29 2.00
CA CYS A 80 -15.20 -11.29 2.72
C CYS A 80 -15.60 -9.86 3.08
N ASP A 81 -16.62 -9.32 2.42
CA ASP A 81 -17.07 -7.93 2.65
C ASP A 81 -17.59 -7.70 4.08
N LYS A 82 -18.20 -8.72 4.69
CA LYS A 82 -18.75 -8.63 6.05
C LYS A 82 -17.67 -8.52 7.11
N CYS A 83 -16.65 -9.39 7.05
CA CYS A 83 -15.56 -9.40 8.04
C CYS A 83 -14.40 -8.50 7.64
N ARG A 84 -14.39 -8.00 6.40
CA ARG A 84 -13.32 -7.19 5.80
C ARG A 84 -11.95 -7.86 5.80
N ILE A 85 -11.91 -9.16 5.52
CA ILE A 85 -10.67 -9.95 5.44
C ILE A 85 -10.56 -10.51 4.03
N GLY A 86 -9.36 -10.44 3.45
CA GLY A 86 -9.02 -11.06 2.18
C GLY A 86 -8.02 -12.20 2.34
N TRP A 87 -8.01 -13.15 1.41
CA TRP A 87 -7.07 -14.28 1.44
C TRP A 87 -6.28 -14.39 0.14
N VAL A 88 -4.96 -14.52 0.24
CA VAL A 88 -4.05 -14.73 -0.89
C VAL A 88 -2.97 -15.70 -0.46
N ASP A 89 -2.77 -16.80 -1.21
CA ASP A 89 -1.73 -17.80 -0.95
C ASP A 89 -1.64 -18.30 0.51
N GLY A 90 -2.80 -18.48 1.16
CA GLY A 90 -2.90 -18.94 2.54
C GLY A 90 -2.77 -17.85 3.61
N MET A 91 -2.44 -16.61 3.22
CA MET A 91 -2.32 -15.45 4.10
C MET A 91 -3.63 -14.67 4.18
N ALA A 92 -4.00 -14.22 5.38
CA ALA A 92 -5.12 -13.33 5.62
C ALA A 92 -4.66 -11.87 5.65
N TYR A 93 -5.44 -10.96 5.04
CA TYR A 93 -5.17 -9.52 4.98
C TYR A 93 -6.37 -8.74 5.50
N PHE A 94 -6.16 -7.86 6.48
CA PHE A 94 -7.23 -7.14 7.18
C PHE A 94 -7.60 -5.79 6.57
N SER A 95 -6.96 -5.40 5.46
CA SER A 95 -7.41 -4.28 4.65
C SER A 95 -7.63 -4.69 3.20
N ARG A 96 -8.60 -4.03 2.55
CA ARG A 96 -8.87 -4.27 1.12
C ARG A 96 -7.67 -3.84 0.26
N LEU A 97 -6.94 -2.80 0.68
CA LEU A 97 -5.73 -2.38 -0.02
C LEU A 97 -4.70 -3.50 -0.03
N THR A 98 -4.34 -4.03 1.14
CA THR A 98 -3.22 -4.98 1.26
C THR A 98 -3.58 -6.34 0.69
N TYR A 99 -4.86 -6.74 0.78
CA TYR A 99 -5.42 -7.86 0.01
C TYR A 99 -5.14 -7.72 -1.50
N HIS A 100 -5.47 -6.57 -2.11
CA HIS A 100 -5.21 -6.41 -3.54
C HIS A 100 -3.72 -6.27 -3.84
N LEU A 101 -2.93 -5.55 -3.03
CA LEU A 101 -1.48 -5.45 -3.21
C LEU A 101 -0.81 -6.84 -3.22
N ALA A 102 -1.23 -7.76 -2.36
CA ALA A 102 -0.73 -9.13 -2.32
C ALA A 102 -1.02 -9.94 -3.61
N ARG A 103 -1.99 -9.51 -4.42
CA ARG A 103 -2.32 -10.10 -5.73
C ARG A 103 -1.58 -9.41 -6.88
N GLY A 104 -0.88 -8.32 -6.59
CA GLY A 104 0.02 -7.66 -7.51
C GLY A 104 1.45 -8.15 -7.35
N ARG A 105 2.34 -7.59 -8.18
CA ARG A 105 3.79 -7.85 -8.09
C ARG A 105 4.53 -6.54 -7.84
N VAL A 106 5.27 -6.47 -6.74
CA VAL A 106 6.11 -5.32 -6.44
C VAL A 106 7.25 -5.21 -7.46
N VAL A 107 7.52 -3.98 -7.90
CA VAL A 107 8.62 -3.62 -8.80
C VAL A 107 9.34 -2.39 -8.26
N ILE A 108 10.68 -2.38 -8.38
CA ILE A 108 11.50 -1.24 -7.92
C ILE A 108 11.43 -0.06 -8.91
N ALA A 109 11.17 -0.37 -10.18
CA ALA A 109 10.84 0.61 -11.22
C ALA A 109 9.74 0.02 -12.10
N ALA A 110 8.69 0.79 -12.38
CA ALA A 110 7.69 0.37 -13.32
C ALA A 110 8.33 0.27 -14.71
N ASP A 111 8.18 -0.89 -15.34
CA ASP A 111 8.70 -1.12 -16.68
C ASP A 111 7.78 -0.43 -17.70
N HIS A 112 8.08 0.83 -18.02
CA HIS A 112 7.29 1.66 -18.93
C HIS A 112 7.56 1.31 -20.40
N ARG A 113 7.18 0.08 -20.80
CA ARG A 113 7.46 -0.47 -22.12
C ARG A 113 6.76 0.25 -23.28
N CYS A 114 5.61 0.87 -23.04
CA CYS A 114 4.84 1.57 -24.08
C CYS A 114 4.75 3.09 -23.85
N PRO A 115 4.51 3.91 -24.90
CA PRO A 115 4.33 5.36 -24.77
C PRO A 115 3.29 5.75 -23.71
N ALA A 116 2.11 5.11 -23.72
CA ALA A 116 1.06 5.39 -22.75
C ALA A 116 1.48 5.13 -21.29
N CYS A 117 2.35 4.15 -21.04
CA CYS A 117 2.91 3.93 -19.70
C CYS A 117 3.94 5.00 -19.35
N ARG A 118 4.72 5.51 -20.31
CA ARG A 118 5.73 6.56 -20.08
C ARG A 118 5.08 7.92 -19.81
N ASP A 119 3.96 8.19 -20.47
CA ASP A 119 3.22 9.45 -20.35
C ASP A 119 2.33 9.49 -19.08
N ALA A 120 2.17 8.36 -18.40
CA ALA A 120 1.43 8.30 -17.14
C ALA A 120 2.20 9.04 -16.03
N SER A 121 1.67 10.17 -15.57
CA SER A 121 2.30 11.04 -14.57
C SER A 121 1.94 10.71 -13.12
N GLY A 122 1.02 9.76 -12.91
CA GLY A 122 0.47 9.44 -11.60
C GLY A 122 1.00 8.14 -10.99
N PRO A 123 0.93 7.98 -9.66
CA PRO A 123 1.27 6.72 -8.98
C PRO A 123 0.26 5.60 -9.27
N THR A 124 -0.86 5.90 -9.93
CA THR A 124 -1.81 4.88 -10.39
C THR A 124 -2.16 5.07 -11.86
N HIS A 125 -2.12 4.00 -12.66
CA HIS A 125 -2.60 4.03 -14.04
C HIS A 125 -2.96 2.63 -14.52
N TRP A 126 -3.92 2.53 -15.46
CA TRP A 126 -4.16 1.33 -16.24
C TRP A 126 -3.76 1.59 -17.68
N CYS A 127 -2.96 0.70 -18.24
CA CYS A 127 -2.58 0.74 -19.65
C CYS A 127 -3.43 -0.26 -20.45
N ASP A 128 -4.30 0.25 -21.32
CA ASP A 128 -5.13 -0.61 -22.17
C ASP A 128 -4.35 -1.33 -23.27
N VAL A 129 -3.14 -0.87 -23.60
CA VAL A 129 -2.23 -1.54 -24.56
C VAL A 129 -1.49 -2.69 -23.90
N CYS A 130 -0.82 -2.44 -22.78
CA CYS A 130 -0.10 -3.46 -22.02
C CYS A 130 -1.01 -4.40 -21.21
N LYS A 131 -2.31 -4.06 -21.07
CA LYS A 131 -3.28 -4.74 -20.20
C LYS A 131 -2.79 -4.89 -18.76
N ARG A 132 -2.15 -3.84 -18.24
CA ARG A 132 -1.57 -3.82 -16.90
C ARG A 132 -1.96 -2.56 -16.14
N GLY A 133 -2.13 -2.72 -14.84
CA GLY A 133 -2.32 -1.64 -13.89
C GLY A 133 -1.07 -1.41 -13.05
N VAL A 134 -0.88 -0.19 -12.59
CA VAL A 134 0.15 0.18 -11.60
C VAL A 134 -0.54 0.91 -10.45
N VAL A 135 -0.16 0.57 -9.21
CA VAL A 135 -0.49 1.32 -8.00
C VAL A 135 0.77 1.41 -7.15
N GLY A 136 1.30 2.63 -6.98
CA GLY A 136 2.58 2.87 -6.34
C GLY A 136 3.69 2.08 -7.03
N ASN A 137 4.37 1.23 -6.27
CA ASN A 137 5.41 0.32 -6.76
C ASN A 137 4.89 -1.09 -7.13
N THR A 138 3.59 -1.30 -7.33
CA THR A 138 2.99 -2.61 -7.59
C THR A 138 2.31 -2.68 -8.95
N ILE A 139 2.61 -3.73 -9.73
CA ILE A 139 2.01 -4.02 -11.04
C ILE A 139 0.90 -5.07 -10.90
N PHE A 140 -0.16 -4.89 -11.69
CA PHE A 140 -1.33 -5.77 -11.74
C PHE A 140 -1.57 -6.23 -13.18
N GLU A 141 -1.73 -7.54 -13.40
CA GLU A 141 -2.13 -8.11 -14.70
C GLU A 141 -3.67 -8.20 -14.83
N ASN A 142 -4.40 -8.03 -13.73
CA ASN A 142 -5.85 -8.11 -13.66
C ASN A 142 -6.47 -6.72 -13.38
N ARG A 143 -7.47 -6.33 -14.18
CA ARG A 143 -8.13 -5.01 -14.06
C ARG A 143 -8.95 -4.87 -12.77
N ALA A 144 -9.59 -5.94 -12.30
CA ALA A 144 -10.35 -5.91 -11.05
C ALA A 144 -9.43 -5.71 -9.84
N ASP A 145 -8.29 -6.41 -9.80
CA ASP A 145 -7.29 -6.24 -8.74
C ASP A 145 -6.67 -4.85 -8.76
N PHE A 146 -6.33 -4.32 -9.95
CA PHE A 146 -5.91 -2.93 -10.11
C PHE A 146 -6.93 -1.92 -9.55
N LEU A 147 -8.21 -2.05 -9.94
CA LEU A 147 -9.25 -1.11 -9.50
C LEU A 147 -9.48 -1.20 -7.98
N GLY A 148 -9.40 -2.40 -7.42
CA GLY A 148 -9.44 -2.64 -5.98
C GLY A 148 -8.28 -1.99 -5.24
N ALA A 149 -7.05 -2.22 -5.70
CA ALA A 149 -5.84 -1.61 -5.15
C ALA A 149 -5.87 -0.08 -5.26
N ARG A 150 -6.27 0.46 -6.41
CA ARG A 150 -6.35 1.91 -6.63
C ARG A 150 -7.26 2.60 -5.62
N ARG A 151 -8.48 2.06 -5.43
CA ARG A 151 -9.42 2.61 -4.43
C ARG A 151 -8.85 2.56 -3.01
N GLY A 152 -8.25 1.44 -2.62
CA GLY A 152 -7.62 1.30 -1.31
C GLY A 152 -6.43 2.27 -1.14
N PHE A 153 -5.68 2.50 -2.21
CA PHE A 153 -4.50 3.38 -2.21
C PHE A 153 -4.90 4.85 -2.07
N GLU A 154 -5.93 5.30 -2.79
CA GLU A 154 -6.50 6.64 -2.63
C GLU A 154 -7.02 6.88 -1.19
N LEU A 155 -7.67 5.87 -0.61
CA LEU A 155 -8.13 5.91 0.78
C LEU A 155 -6.96 5.98 1.78
N MET A 156 -5.91 5.20 1.55
CA MET A 156 -4.68 5.22 2.36
C MET A 156 -4.00 6.59 2.31
N LEU A 157 -3.85 7.21 1.13
CA LEU A 157 -3.28 8.55 1.01
C LEU A 157 -4.09 9.59 1.78
N THR A 158 -5.43 9.47 1.74
CA THR A 158 -6.33 10.33 2.51
C THR A 158 -6.17 10.12 4.01
N ALA A 159 -6.03 8.87 4.45
CA ALA A 159 -5.78 8.52 5.84
C ALA A 159 -4.41 9.02 6.33
N ASP A 160 -3.34 8.88 5.55
CA ASP A 160 -1.99 9.38 5.89
C ASP A 160 -1.96 10.91 6.03
N GLU A 161 -2.65 11.63 5.15
CA GLU A 161 -2.78 13.09 5.32
C GLU A 161 -3.57 13.45 6.59
N ALA A 162 -4.62 12.68 6.91
CA ALA A 162 -5.38 12.88 8.14
C ALA A 162 -4.57 12.54 9.41
N SER A 163 -3.68 11.53 9.36
CA SER A 163 -2.92 11.08 10.52
C SER A 163 -1.96 12.14 11.05
N ARG A 164 -1.51 13.08 10.20
CA ARG A 164 -0.72 14.25 10.60
C ARG A 164 -1.44 15.16 11.61
N ARG A 165 -2.77 15.12 11.63
CA ARG A 165 -3.62 15.92 12.53
C ARG A 165 -4.26 15.07 13.62
N CYS A 166 -4.73 13.87 13.27
CA CYS A 166 -5.37 12.94 14.20
C CYS A 166 -5.30 11.51 13.66
N GLU A 167 -4.50 10.65 14.28
CA GLU A 167 -4.39 9.24 13.87
C GLU A 167 -5.73 8.49 14.01
N THR A 168 -6.59 8.85 14.98
CA THR A 168 -7.93 8.27 15.08
C THR A 168 -8.85 8.66 13.91
N CYS A 169 -8.67 9.84 13.30
CA CYS A 169 -9.35 10.17 12.05
C CYS A 169 -8.84 9.30 10.90
N ALA A 170 -7.53 9.05 10.83
CA ALA A 170 -6.96 8.16 9.82
C ALA A 170 -7.52 6.73 9.92
N LEU A 171 -7.62 6.19 11.15
CA LEU A 171 -8.26 4.89 11.40
C LEU A 171 -9.74 4.89 11.02
N ALA A 172 -10.48 5.94 11.38
CA ALA A 172 -11.89 6.08 11.02
C ALA A 172 -12.10 6.13 9.50
N ILE A 173 -11.19 6.79 8.77
CA ILE A 173 -11.17 6.81 7.29
C ILE A 173 -11.00 5.40 6.72
N LEU A 174 -10.02 4.62 7.18
CA LEU A 174 -9.81 3.24 6.71
C LEU A 174 -10.96 2.29 7.07
N ALA A 175 -11.65 2.57 8.17
CA ALA A 175 -12.75 1.77 8.68
C ALA A 175 -14.12 2.14 8.09
N ASN A 176 -14.25 3.28 7.40
CA ASN A 176 -15.54 3.91 7.11
C ASN A 176 -16.39 4.08 8.39
N ASP A 177 -15.77 4.67 9.41
CA ASP A 177 -16.34 4.82 10.75
C ASP A 177 -16.20 6.28 11.25
N SER A 178 -16.48 6.51 12.52
CA SER A 178 -16.42 7.79 13.17
C SER A 178 -15.18 7.93 14.05
N CYS A 179 -14.50 9.07 13.92
CA CYS A 179 -13.47 9.44 14.88
C CYS A 179 -14.12 9.82 16.21
N PHE A 180 -13.77 9.12 17.29
CA PHE A 180 -14.30 9.39 18.62
C PHE A 180 -13.94 10.80 19.13
N PHE A 181 -12.70 11.26 18.89
CA PHE A 181 -12.22 12.56 19.36
C PHE A 181 -12.79 13.73 18.58
N CYS A 182 -12.75 13.66 17.24
CA CYS A 182 -13.23 14.74 16.38
C CYS A 182 -14.74 14.68 16.12
N LYS A 183 -15.40 13.56 16.46
CA LYS A 183 -16.84 13.32 16.24
C LYS A 183 -17.28 13.47 14.78
N VAL A 184 -16.36 13.17 13.85
CA VAL A 184 -16.60 13.18 12.40
C VAL A 184 -16.75 11.73 11.93
N ALA A 185 -17.82 11.44 11.19
CA ALA A 185 -17.99 10.18 10.48
C ALA A 185 -17.38 10.27 9.09
N TYR A 186 -16.76 9.18 8.63
CA TYR A 186 -16.15 9.09 7.31
C TYR A 186 -16.77 7.97 6.49
N LEU A 187 -16.92 8.22 5.19
CA LEU A 187 -17.29 7.23 4.19
C LEU A 187 -16.47 7.49 2.93
N ASP A 188 -15.77 6.47 2.44
CA ASP A 188 -14.94 6.54 1.23
C ASP A 188 -13.93 7.69 1.28
N GLY A 189 -13.31 7.88 2.45
CA GLY A 189 -12.31 8.93 2.70
C GLY A 189 -12.86 10.33 2.91
N LYS A 190 -14.18 10.51 2.84
CA LYS A 190 -14.82 11.82 2.95
C LYS A 190 -15.60 11.95 4.25
N PRO A 191 -15.59 13.13 4.90
CA PRO A 191 -16.48 13.37 6.02
C PRO A 191 -17.92 13.34 5.54
N VAL A 192 -18.79 12.68 6.31
CA VAL A 192 -20.24 12.65 6.08
C VAL A 192 -20.96 13.27 7.26
N ALA A 193 -22.13 13.86 6.99
CA ALA A 193 -22.99 14.36 8.05
C ALA A 193 -23.36 13.19 8.97
N THR A 194 -22.97 13.28 10.24
CA THR A 194 -23.42 12.34 11.25
C THR A 194 -24.93 12.44 11.35
N ALA A 195 -25.65 11.35 11.05
CA ALA A 195 -26.95 11.17 11.67
C ALA A 195 -26.71 11.28 13.18
N ARG A 196 -27.36 12.27 13.82
CA ARG A 196 -27.28 12.46 15.28
C ARG A 196 -27.49 11.08 15.91
N ARG A 197 -26.53 10.65 16.74
CA ARG A 197 -26.70 9.46 17.56
C ARG A 197 -27.98 9.70 18.38
N ASN A 198 -28.99 8.86 18.19
CA ASN A 198 -30.09 8.75 19.15
C ASN A 198 -29.54 8.26 20.49
#